data_AF-A0A0Q2MTL1-F1
#
_entry.id   AF-A0A0Q2MTL1-F1
#
_cell.length_a   1.000
_cell.length_b   1.000
_cell.length_c   1.000
_cell.angle_alpha   90.00
_cell.angle_beta   90.00
_cell.angle_gamma   90.00
#
_symmetry.space_group_name_H-M   'P 1'
#
loop_
_entity.id
_entity.type
_entity.pdbx_description
1 polymer ?
#
loop_
_entity_poly.entity_id
_entity_poly.type
_entity_poly.pdbx_seq_one_letter_code
_entity_poly.pdbx_strand_id
1 'polypeptide(L)'
;MSVRRNPWVLYIALLPFILLVRSTGGGIFQWAGYNLLFYFASPLLLASLLGFKPAELGVKVGKKEGYELALILFLLTIPLSLYGTTVPSMKEYYPIFEYSGWGDFLLKELAIGVIMFSHEAFYRGFMLFPLARKNEWLGILAQDIPYTLVHIGKPGIEVPYSFVAGIVFAKIDLKSGSFLPSFLLHWFGSLLFDILCVLL
;
A
#
# COMPACT_ATOMS: atom_id res chain seq x y z
N MET A 1 20.61 19.26 15.04
CA MET A 1 19.20 18.80 15.08
C MET A 1 19.14 17.48 15.82
N SER A 2 18.18 17.26 16.73
CA SER A 2 18.03 15.96 17.40
C SER A 2 17.64 14.87 16.39
N VAL A 3 18.28 13.70 16.49
CA VAL A 3 17.95 12.50 15.69
C VAL A 3 16.65 11.85 16.19
N ARG A 4 16.43 11.91 17.51
CA ARG A 4 15.27 11.29 18.17
C ARG A 4 13.98 11.99 17.75
N ARG A 5 12.98 11.19 17.33
CA ARG A 5 11.65 11.61 16.88
C ARG A 5 11.66 12.62 15.72
N ASN A 6 12.72 12.61 14.92
CA ASN A 6 12.83 13.49 13.77
C ASN A 6 12.19 12.83 12.52
N PRO A 7 11.09 13.39 11.98
CA PRO A 7 10.37 12.77 10.87
C PRO A 7 11.19 12.73 9.58
N TRP A 8 12.10 13.68 9.38
CA TRP A 8 12.97 13.73 8.20
C TRP A 8 14.04 12.65 8.24
N VAL A 9 14.61 12.39 9.42
CA VAL A 9 15.58 11.31 9.61
C VAL A 9 14.92 9.96 9.34
N LEU A 10 13.72 9.74 9.89
CA LEU A 10 12.96 8.52 9.61
C LEU A 10 12.68 8.38 8.11
N TYR A 11 12.14 9.42 7.46
CA TYR A 11 11.82 9.39 6.03
C TYR A 11 13.03 9.02 5.17
N ILE A 12 14.17 9.71 5.35
CA ILE A 12 15.41 9.44 4.59
C ILE A 12 15.90 8.00 4.82
N ALA A 13 15.86 7.54 6.08
CA ALA A 13 16.28 6.19 6.43
C ALA A 13 15.36 5.09 5.87
N LEU A 14 14.11 5.43 5.51
CA LEU A 14 13.17 4.50 4.87
C LEU A 14 13.40 4.34 3.36
N LEU A 15 13.92 5.37 2.67
CA LEU A 15 14.07 5.34 1.20
C LEU A 15 14.84 4.11 0.66
N PRO A 16 15.94 3.62 1.27
CA PRO A 16 16.64 2.43 0.77
C PRO A 16 15.79 1.16 0.77
N PHE A 17 14.81 1.04 1.67
CA PHE A 17 13.93 -0.15 1.74
C PHE A 17 13.09 -0.30 0.46
N ILE A 18 12.77 0.80 -0.22
CA ILE A 18 12.05 0.78 -1.50
C ILE A 18 12.84 0.01 -2.55
N LEU A 19 14.16 0.27 -2.62
CA LEU A 19 15.04 -0.41 -3.55
C LEU A 19 15.28 -1.86 -3.15
N LEU A 20 15.39 -2.15 -1.84
CA LEU A 20 15.53 -3.52 -1.35
C LEU A 20 14.35 -4.38 -1.83
N VAL A 21 13.11 -3.99 -1.56
CA VAL A 21 11.92 -4.75 -2.00
C VAL A 21 11.88 -4.86 -3.52
N ARG A 22 12.17 -3.79 -4.27
CA ARG A 22 12.17 -3.80 -5.74
C ARG A 22 13.26 -4.70 -6.34
N SER A 23 14.36 -4.92 -5.62
CA SER A 23 15.45 -5.82 -6.04
C SER A 23 15.23 -7.28 -5.65
N THR A 24 14.19 -7.57 -4.86
CA THR A 24 13.89 -8.96 -4.49
C THR A 24 13.28 -9.73 -5.66
N GLY A 25 13.58 -11.03 -5.71
CA GLY A 25 12.98 -11.97 -6.66
C GLY A 25 12.31 -13.14 -5.94
N GLY A 26 11.91 -14.14 -6.72
CA GLY A 26 11.25 -15.34 -6.21
C GLY A 26 9.73 -15.31 -6.39
N GLY A 27 9.06 -16.31 -5.81
CA GLY A 27 7.61 -16.45 -5.91
C GLY A 27 6.83 -15.52 -4.97
N ILE A 28 5.52 -15.49 -5.11
CA ILE A 28 4.62 -14.61 -4.36
C ILE A 28 4.78 -14.69 -2.83
N PHE A 29 5.01 -15.89 -2.28
CA PHE A 29 5.21 -16.07 -0.84
C PHE A 29 6.53 -15.47 -0.35
N GLN A 30 7.60 -15.57 -1.16
CA GLN A 30 8.88 -14.93 -0.85
C GLN A 30 8.74 -13.41 -0.94
N TRP A 31 8.05 -12.91 -1.96
CA TRP A 31 7.77 -11.49 -2.12
C TRP A 31 6.93 -10.94 -0.97
N ALA A 32 5.91 -11.66 -0.50
CA ALA A 32 5.15 -11.32 0.70
C ALA A 32 6.03 -11.28 1.96
N GLY A 33 6.93 -12.25 2.13
CA GLY A 33 7.92 -12.24 3.21
C GLY A 33 8.85 -11.04 3.16
N TYR A 34 9.36 -10.67 1.98
CA TYR A 34 10.22 -9.51 1.82
C TYR A 34 9.49 -8.19 2.08
N ASN A 35 8.24 -8.05 1.62
CA ASN A 35 7.42 -6.88 1.95
C ASN A 35 7.18 -6.80 3.46
N LEU A 36 6.81 -7.91 4.11
CA LEU A 36 6.61 -7.93 5.56
C LEU A 36 7.89 -7.55 6.31
N LEU A 37 9.04 -8.04 5.87
CA LEU A 37 10.32 -7.74 6.51
C LEU A 37 10.78 -6.29 6.29
N PHE A 38 10.77 -5.81 5.06
CA PHE A 38 11.40 -4.55 4.65
C PHE A 38 10.43 -3.36 4.60
N TYR A 39 9.12 -3.59 4.43
CA TYR A 39 8.10 -2.53 4.45
C TYR A 39 7.33 -2.46 5.79
N PHE A 40 7.32 -3.52 6.59
CA PHE A 40 6.67 -3.49 7.91
C PHE A 40 7.62 -3.64 9.10
N ALA A 41 8.25 -4.81 9.27
CA ALA A 41 8.96 -5.17 10.49
C ALA A 41 10.19 -4.28 10.75
N SER A 42 11.05 -4.10 9.73
CA SER A 42 12.28 -3.29 9.86
C SER A 42 11.97 -1.79 10.00
N PRO A 43 11.05 -1.19 9.21
CA PRO A 43 10.58 0.18 9.42
C PRO A 43 9.97 0.42 10.81
N LEU A 44 9.16 -0.51 11.32
CA LEU A 44 8.56 -0.40 12.64
C LEU A 44 9.61 -0.43 13.74
N LEU A 45 10.60 -1.33 13.64
CA LEU A 45 11.74 -1.38 14.56
C LEU A 45 12.54 -0.08 14.51
N LEU A 46 12.92 0.37 13.31
CA LEU A 46 13.66 1.62 13.11
C LEU A 46 12.93 2.82 13.69
N ALA A 47 11.63 2.97 13.40
CA ALA A 47 10.83 4.07 13.92
C ALA A 47 10.73 4.01 15.46
N SER A 48 10.59 2.81 16.03
CA SER A 48 10.57 2.60 17.48
C SER A 48 11.92 2.98 18.13
N LEU A 49 13.05 2.61 17.52
CA LEU A 49 14.39 3.00 17.97
C LEU A 49 14.62 4.52 17.90
N LEU A 50 14.04 5.18 16.90
CA LEU A 50 14.00 6.65 16.82
C LEU A 50 13.02 7.29 17.82
N GLY A 51 12.23 6.49 18.54
CA GLY A 51 11.34 6.94 19.62
C GLY A 51 9.91 7.29 19.16
N PHE A 52 9.50 6.89 17.96
CA PHE A 52 8.10 6.97 17.54
C PHE A 52 7.30 5.81 18.15
N LYS A 53 6.05 6.08 18.53
CA LYS A 53 5.13 5.02 18.96
C LYS A 53 4.39 4.45 17.75
N PRO A 54 4.10 3.15 17.68
CA PRO A 54 3.34 2.56 16.56
C PRO A 54 2.03 3.28 16.25
N ALA A 55 1.29 3.69 17.28
CA ALA A 55 0.04 4.46 17.16
C ALA A 55 0.20 5.85 16.52
N GLU A 56 1.40 6.45 16.57
CA GLU A 56 1.74 7.71 15.89
C GLU A 56 2.06 7.51 14.41
N LEU A 57 2.20 6.26 13.98
CA LEU A 57 2.53 5.83 12.63
C LEU A 57 1.33 5.16 11.94
N GLY A 58 0.13 5.32 12.52
CA GLY A 58 -1.09 4.69 12.01
C GLY A 58 -1.24 3.20 12.32
N VAL A 59 -0.31 2.59 13.06
CA VAL A 59 -0.39 1.18 13.50
C VAL A 59 -1.33 1.06 14.70
N LYS A 60 -2.63 1.19 14.41
CA LYS A 60 -3.75 1.06 15.36
C LYS A 60 -5.05 0.87 14.59
N VAL A 61 -6.11 0.50 15.29
CA VAL A 61 -7.47 0.58 14.74
C VAL A 61 -7.84 2.05 14.54
N GLY A 62 -8.31 2.37 13.34
CA GLY A 62 -8.70 3.72 12.95
C GLY A 62 -10.10 4.11 13.42
N LYS A 63 -10.51 5.33 13.09
CA LYS A 63 -11.90 5.78 13.32
C LYS A 63 -12.83 5.22 12.25
N LYS A 64 -14.10 5.01 12.62
CA LYS A 64 -15.14 4.38 11.79
C LYS A 64 -15.29 5.05 10.41
N GLU A 65 -15.24 6.38 10.38
CA GLU A 65 -15.46 7.17 9.17
C GLU A 65 -14.43 6.87 8.07
N GLY A 66 -13.22 6.44 8.46
CA GLY A 66 -12.20 6.00 7.49
C GLY A 66 -12.62 4.71 6.78
N TYR A 67 -13.13 3.74 7.53
CA TYR A 67 -13.59 2.46 6.99
C TYR A 67 -14.86 2.62 6.16
N GLU A 68 -15.78 3.51 6.56
CA GLU A 68 -16.97 3.83 5.77
C GLU A 68 -16.58 4.45 4.41
N LEU A 69 -15.63 5.39 4.41
CA LEU A 69 -15.14 5.99 3.17
C LEU A 69 -14.37 4.98 2.31
N ALA A 70 -13.57 4.11 2.91
CA ALA A 70 -12.90 3.01 2.22
C ALA A 70 -13.93 2.07 1.56
N LEU A 71 -15.03 1.74 2.24
CA LEU A 71 -16.10 0.92 1.68
C LEU A 71 -16.81 1.62 0.51
N ILE A 72 -17.12 2.90 0.63
CA ILE A 72 -17.72 3.67 -0.47
C ILE A 72 -16.80 3.67 -1.69
N LEU A 73 -15.51 3.93 -1.49
CA LEU A 73 -14.54 3.92 -2.58
C LEU A 73 -14.37 2.53 -3.17
N PHE A 74 -14.37 1.47 -2.36
CA PHE A 74 -14.36 0.09 -2.84
C PHE A 74 -15.54 -0.18 -3.78
N LEU A 75 -16.76 0.23 -3.40
CA LEU A 75 -17.93 0.09 -4.27
C LEU A 75 -17.77 0.87 -5.59
N LEU A 76 -17.12 2.03 -5.56
CA LEU A 76 -16.79 2.80 -6.76
C LEU A 76 -15.68 2.16 -7.61
N THR A 77 -14.84 1.31 -7.02
CA THR A 77 -13.85 0.54 -7.82
C THR A 77 -14.51 -0.53 -8.68
N ILE A 78 -15.68 -1.07 -8.31
CA ILE A 78 -16.37 -2.12 -9.08
C ILE A 78 -16.55 -1.76 -10.56
N PRO A 79 -17.19 -0.62 -10.92
CA PRO A 79 -17.33 -0.23 -12.33
C PRO A 79 -15.97 0.07 -13.00
N LEU A 80 -14.99 0.60 -12.27
CA LEU A 80 -13.65 0.86 -12.81
C LEU A 80 -12.90 -0.45 -13.11
N SER A 81 -13.04 -1.45 -12.24
CA SER A 81 -12.46 -2.79 -12.41
C SER A 81 -13.11 -3.53 -13.57
N LEU A 82 -14.44 -3.42 -13.74
CA LEU A 82 -15.14 -3.95 -14.91
C LEU A 82 -14.69 -3.27 -16.21
N TYR A 83 -14.45 -1.96 -16.19
CA TYR A 83 -13.83 -1.28 -17.33
C TYR A 83 -12.39 -1.77 -17.56
N GLY A 84 -11.63 -1.97 -16.48
CA GLY A 84 -10.25 -2.46 -16.51
C GLY A 84 -10.11 -3.82 -17.22
N THR A 85 -11.08 -4.73 -17.09
CA THR A 85 -11.05 -6.02 -17.82
C THR A 85 -11.22 -5.86 -19.34
N THR A 86 -11.65 -4.69 -19.82
CA THR A 86 -11.71 -4.37 -21.26
C THR A 86 -10.42 -3.76 -21.79
N VAL A 87 -9.47 -3.40 -20.92
CA VAL A 87 -8.18 -2.81 -21.28
C VAL A 87 -7.15 -3.93 -21.51
N PRO A 88 -6.65 -4.14 -22.75
CA PRO A 88 -5.80 -5.29 -23.07
C PRO A 88 -4.55 -5.41 -22.19
N SER A 89 -3.84 -4.31 -21.97
CA SER A 89 -2.62 -4.31 -21.15
C SER A 89 -2.86 -4.65 -19.68
N MET A 90 -4.06 -4.37 -19.15
CA MET A 90 -4.41 -4.74 -17.77
C MET A 90 -4.72 -6.23 -17.67
N LYS A 91 -5.49 -6.76 -18.63
CA LYS A 91 -5.88 -8.18 -18.69
C LYS A 91 -4.71 -9.11 -19.01
N GLU A 92 -3.70 -8.62 -19.74
CA GLU A 92 -2.46 -9.36 -19.99
C GLU A 92 -1.54 -9.39 -18.75
N TYR A 93 -1.59 -8.34 -17.91
CA TYR A 93 -0.73 -8.23 -16.74
C TYR A 93 -1.34 -8.88 -15.49
N TYR A 94 -2.66 -8.86 -15.32
CA TYR A 94 -3.35 -9.39 -14.14
C TYR A 94 -4.20 -10.63 -14.44
N PRO A 95 -4.25 -11.60 -13.51
CA PRO A 95 -3.50 -11.64 -12.25
C PRO A 95 -2.00 -11.87 -12.49
N ILE A 96 -1.14 -11.33 -11.61
CA ILE A 96 0.33 -11.45 -11.75
C ILE A 96 0.85 -12.87 -11.41
N PHE A 97 -0.06 -13.81 -11.15
CA PHE A 97 0.19 -15.23 -10.91
C PHE A 97 -1.02 -16.04 -11.34
N GLU A 98 -0.79 -17.27 -11.76
CA GLU A 98 -1.86 -18.21 -12.10
C GLU A 98 -2.42 -18.90 -10.84
N TYR A 99 -3.68 -19.35 -10.91
CA TYR A 99 -4.30 -20.15 -9.86
C TYR A 99 -4.51 -21.59 -10.32
N SER A 100 -4.04 -22.55 -9.51
CA SER A 100 -4.21 -23.99 -9.78
C SER A 100 -5.51 -24.58 -9.21
N GLY A 101 -6.23 -23.81 -8.39
CA GLY A 101 -7.48 -24.22 -7.75
C GLY A 101 -7.83 -23.32 -6.57
N TRP A 102 -8.97 -23.57 -5.91
CA TRP A 102 -9.47 -22.72 -4.83
C TRP A 102 -8.54 -22.60 -3.61
N GLY A 103 -7.85 -23.68 -3.23
CA GLY A 103 -6.89 -23.63 -2.13
C GLY A 103 -5.68 -22.74 -2.43
N ASP A 104 -5.15 -22.85 -3.64
CA ASP A 104 -4.03 -22.03 -4.13
C ASP A 104 -4.44 -20.56 -4.30
N PHE A 105 -5.64 -20.32 -4.82
CA PHE A 105 -6.27 -18.99 -4.84
C PHE A 105 -6.27 -18.35 -3.46
N LEU A 106 -6.86 -19.00 -2.46
CA LEU A 106 -6.94 -18.45 -1.11
C LEU A 106 -5.55 -18.16 -0.52
N LEU A 107 -4.58 -19.05 -0.70
CA LEU A 107 -3.22 -18.84 -0.19
C LEU A 107 -2.51 -17.67 -0.86
N LYS A 108 -2.62 -17.54 -2.19
CA LYS A 108 -1.99 -16.46 -2.95
C LYS A 108 -2.64 -15.11 -2.66
N GLU A 109 -3.96 -15.06 -2.52
CA GLU A 109 -4.68 -13.84 -2.15
C GLU A 109 -4.40 -13.39 -0.72
N LEU A 110 -4.20 -14.33 0.21
CA LEU A 110 -3.69 -14.00 1.55
C LEU A 110 -2.27 -13.45 1.51
N ALA A 111 -1.40 -13.99 0.64
CA ALA A 111 -0.07 -13.45 0.43
C ALA A 111 -0.12 -12.02 -0.14
N ILE A 112 -1.04 -11.74 -1.08
CA ILE A 112 -1.33 -10.37 -1.55
C ILE A 112 -1.82 -9.49 -0.40
N GLY A 113 -2.68 -10.00 0.47
CA GLY A 113 -3.08 -9.28 1.68
C GLY A 113 -1.90 -8.85 2.55
N VAL A 114 -0.91 -9.73 2.76
CA VAL A 114 0.34 -9.40 3.48
C VAL A 114 1.14 -8.34 2.75
N ILE A 115 1.23 -8.42 1.42
CA ILE A 115 1.93 -7.43 0.58
C ILE A 115 1.24 -6.07 0.73
N MET A 116 -0.07 -6.00 0.53
CA MET A 116 -0.84 -4.74 0.60
C MET A 116 -0.81 -4.14 2.00
N PHE A 117 -0.92 -4.97 3.05
CA PHE A 117 -0.78 -4.51 4.44
C PHE A 117 0.58 -3.86 4.67
N SER A 118 1.65 -4.53 4.26
CA SER A 118 3.01 -4.04 4.45
C SER A 118 3.26 -2.78 3.63
N HIS A 119 2.74 -2.75 2.41
CA HIS A 119 2.83 -1.63 1.48
C HIS A 119 2.15 -0.37 2.05
N GLU A 120 0.90 -0.48 2.48
CA GLU A 120 0.17 0.65 3.08
C GLU A 120 0.79 1.07 4.42
N ALA A 121 1.24 0.13 5.26
CA ALA A 121 1.95 0.47 6.48
C ALA A 121 3.22 1.29 6.22
N PHE A 122 3.95 0.98 5.13
CA PHE A 122 5.16 1.71 4.76
C PHE A 122 4.86 3.13 4.29
N TYR A 123 4.04 3.26 3.25
CA TYR A 123 3.80 4.54 2.60
C TYR A 123 2.82 5.41 3.41
N ARG A 124 1.68 4.86 3.84
CA ARG A 124 0.61 5.58 4.56
C ARG A 124 0.82 5.56 6.07
N GLY A 125 1.61 4.64 6.60
CA GLY A 125 2.00 4.62 8.01
C GLY A 125 3.29 5.41 8.28
N PHE A 126 4.42 4.76 8.00
CA PHE A 126 5.74 5.21 8.44
C PHE A 126 6.23 6.48 7.74
N MET A 127 5.99 6.63 6.43
CA MET A 127 6.40 7.84 5.69
C MET A 127 5.41 9.00 5.89
N LEU A 128 4.10 8.74 5.84
CA LEU A 128 3.06 9.77 5.86
C LEU A 128 2.89 10.45 7.22
N PHE A 129 2.48 9.71 8.27
CA PHE A 129 2.01 10.33 9.53
C PHE A 129 3.04 11.26 10.18
N PRO A 130 4.34 10.91 10.27
CA PRO A 130 5.35 11.78 10.86
C PRO A 130 5.52 13.11 10.12
N LEU A 131 5.48 13.10 8.78
CA LEU A 131 5.63 14.29 7.95
C LEU A 131 4.34 15.12 7.90
N ALA A 132 3.18 14.46 7.80
CA ALA A 132 1.88 15.12 7.77
C ALA A 132 1.60 15.94 9.03
N ARG A 133 2.16 15.55 10.19
CA ARG A 133 2.13 16.37 11.42
C ARG A 133 2.84 17.71 11.32
N LYS A 134 3.77 17.86 10.36
CA LYS A 134 4.48 19.12 10.09
C LYS A 134 3.75 19.93 9.03
N ASN A 135 3.37 19.28 7.94
CA ASN A 135 2.55 19.83 6.88
C ASN A 135 1.87 18.67 6.15
N GLU A 136 0.56 18.69 6.10
CA GLU A 136 -0.24 17.60 5.57
C GLU A 136 0.10 17.28 4.11
N TRP A 137 0.05 18.30 3.24
CA TRP A 137 0.32 18.13 1.81
C TRP A 137 1.77 17.73 1.52
N LEU A 138 2.71 18.24 2.31
CA LEU A 138 4.11 17.81 2.24
C LEU A 138 4.24 16.32 2.56
N GLY A 139 3.58 15.84 3.61
CA GLY A 139 3.57 14.42 3.96
C GLY A 139 2.92 13.55 2.88
N ILE A 140 1.79 14.02 2.33
CA ILE A 140 1.08 13.34 1.23
C ILE A 140 2.00 13.22 0.03
N LEU A 141 2.56 14.31 -0.50
CA LEU A 141 3.41 14.26 -1.68
C LEU A 141 4.72 13.49 -1.43
N ALA A 142 5.30 13.61 -0.24
CA ALA A 142 6.54 12.92 0.10
C ALA A 142 6.39 11.39 0.12
N GLN A 143 5.25 10.85 0.56
CA GLN A 143 5.00 9.40 0.45
C GLN A 143 4.49 9.00 -0.94
N ASP A 144 3.71 9.86 -1.59
CA ASP A 144 2.97 9.50 -2.79
C ASP A 144 3.84 9.46 -4.05
N ILE A 145 4.84 10.34 -4.14
CA ILE A 145 5.82 10.32 -5.23
C ILE A 145 6.55 8.97 -5.27
N PRO A 146 7.24 8.50 -4.21
CA PRO A 146 7.90 7.19 -4.27
C PRO A 146 6.91 6.03 -4.45
N TYR A 147 5.72 6.11 -3.84
CA TYR A 147 4.64 5.13 -4.07
C TYR A 147 4.24 5.03 -5.56
N THR A 148 4.11 6.16 -6.24
CA THR A 148 3.78 6.20 -7.66
C THR A 148 4.92 5.64 -8.52
N LEU A 149 6.18 5.95 -8.17
CA LEU A 149 7.35 5.47 -8.91
C LEU A 149 7.52 3.94 -8.84
N VAL A 150 7.05 3.27 -7.77
CA VAL A 150 7.08 1.80 -7.72
C VAL A 150 6.09 1.13 -8.68
N HIS A 151 5.16 1.87 -9.27
CA HIS A 151 4.25 1.38 -10.31
C HIS A 151 4.85 1.44 -11.72
N ILE A 152 6.03 2.04 -11.90
CA ILE A 152 6.74 2.01 -13.19
C ILE A 152 7.10 0.57 -13.54
N GLY A 153 6.68 0.14 -14.74
CA GLY A 153 6.83 -1.24 -15.24
C GLY A 153 5.52 -2.03 -15.27
N LYS A 154 4.48 -1.51 -14.61
CA LYS A 154 3.10 -1.99 -14.73
C LYS A 154 2.40 -1.38 -15.96
N PRO A 155 1.15 -1.79 -16.30
CA PRO A 155 0.38 -1.16 -17.36
C PRO A 155 0.32 0.36 -17.20
N GLY A 156 0.44 1.09 -18.31
CA GLY A 156 0.69 2.54 -18.28
C GLY A 156 -0.35 3.37 -17.52
N ILE A 157 -1.60 2.90 -17.43
CA ILE A 157 -2.67 3.57 -16.68
C ILE A 157 -2.44 3.52 -15.15
N GLU A 158 -1.67 2.57 -14.64
CA GLU A 158 -1.46 2.42 -13.20
C GLU A 158 -0.63 3.54 -12.59
N VAL A 159 0.29 4.15 -13.32
CA VAL A 159 1.08 5.27 -12.78
C VAL A 159 0.19 6.48 -12.44
N PRO A 160 -0.57 7.07 -13.38
CA PRO A 160 -1.46 8.19 -13.04
C PRO A 160 -2.58 7.77 -12.09
N TYR A 161 -3.11 6.55 -12.21
CA TYR A 161 -4.10 6.02 -11.27
C TYR A 161 -3.54 5.93 -9.85
N SER A 162 -2.32 5.39 -9.68
CA SER A 162 -1.68 5.24 -8.38
C SER A 162 -1.45 6.59 -7.73
N PHE A 163 -1.03 7.62 -8.46
CA PHE A 163 -0.85 8.97 -7.89
C PHE A 163 -2.16 9.52 -7.32
N VAL A 164 -3.25 9.44 -8.09
CA VAL A 164 -4.56 9.88 -7.61
C VAL A 164 -5.03 9.04 -6.42
N ALA A 165 -4.92 7.71 -6.52
CA ALA A 165 -5.32 6.80 -5.45
C ALA A 165 -4.51 7.02 -4.17
N GLY A 166 -3.20 7.27 -4.26
CA GLY A 166 -2.32 7.48 -3.13
C GLY A 166 -2.60 8.78 -2.39
N ILE A 167 -2.98 9.87 -3.09
CA ILE A 167 -3.53 11.08 -2.45
C ILE A 167 -4.82 10.76 -1.69
N VAL A 168 -5.75 10.05 -2.32
CA VAL A 168 -7.04 9.69 -1.71
C VAL A 168 -6.84 8.82 -0.47
N PHE A 169 -6.00 7.79 -0.56
CA PHE A 169 -5.69 6.89 0.57
C PHE A 169 -5.06 7.65 1.72
N ALA A 170 -4.09 8.52 1.44
CA ALA A 170 -3.46 9.34 2.46
C ALA A 170 -4.48 10.24 3.19
N LYS A 171 -5.43 10.86 2.47
CA LYS A 171 -6.48 11.67 3.09
C LYS A 171 -7.39 10.85 4.02
N ILE A 172 -7.80 9.66 3.60
CA ILE A 172 -8.64 8.77 4.41
C ILE A 172 -7.90 8.35 5.67
N ASP A 173 -6.64 7.96 5.53
CA ASP A 173 -5.85 7.42 6.63
C ASP A 173 -5.50 8.50 7.65
N LEU A 174 -5.20 9.71 7.19
CA LEU A 174 -5.01 10.86 8.09
C LEU A 174 -6.29 11.19 8.86
N LYS A 175 -7.46 11.14 8.21
CA LYS A 175 -8.76 11.34 8.87
C LYS A 175 -9.08 10.23 9.88
N SER A 176 -8.79 8.99 9.51
CA SER A 176 -8.97 7.79 10.32
C SER A 176 -7.96 7.68 11.47
N GLY A 177 -6.76 8.23 11.29
CA GLY A 177 -5.61 8.01 12.16
C GLY A 177 -4.96 6.64 12.00
N SER A 178 -5.25 5.89 10.94
CA SER A 178 -4.76 4.53 10.68
C SER A 178 -4.64 4.27 9.19
N PHE A 179 -3.67 3.46 8.77
CA PHE A 179 -3.54 2.99 7.37
C PHE A 179 -4.43 1.77 7.07
N LEU A 180 -5.10 1.21 8.09
CA LEU A 180 -5.94 0.02 7.89
C LEU A 180 -7.11 0.22 6.90
N PRO A 181 -7.78 1.39 6.82
CA PRO A 181 -8.81 1.60 5.81
C PRO A 181 -8.29 1.53 4.37
N SER A 182 -7.18 2.20 4.05
CA SER A 182 -6.56 2.10 2.73
C SER A 182 -6.03 0.70 2.44
N PHE A 183 -5.46 0.01 3.43
CA PHE A 183 -5.07 -1.41 3.30
C PHE A 183 -6.25 -2.29 2.86
N LEU A 184 -7.38 -2.21 3.54
CA LEU A 184 -8.54 -3.03 3.20
C LEU A 184 -9.08 -2.68 1.81
N LEU A 185 -9.15 -1.38 1.49
CA LEU A 185 -9.55 -0.92 0.16
C LEU A 185 -8.61 -1.44 -0.94
N HIS A 186 -7.29 -1.35 -0.73
CA HIS A 186 -6.29 -1.79 -1.70
C HIS A 186 -6.34 -3.31 -1.89
N TRP A 187 -6.36 -4.07 -0.79
CA TRP A 187 -6.38 -5.53 -0.86
C TRP A 187 -7.66 -6.05 -1.51
N PHE A 188 -8.83 -5.59 -1.06
CA PHE A 188 -10.08 -6.04 -1.67
C PHE A 188 -10.27 -5.54 -3.09
N GLY A 189 -9.76 -4.36 -3.44
CA GLY A 189 -9.73 -3.87 -4.81
C GLY A 189 -8.89 -4.76 -5.72
N SER A 190 -7.69 -5.16 -5.28
CA SER A 190 -6.82 -6.10 -5.99
C SER A 190 -7.51 -7.46 -6.17
N LEU A 191 -8.00 -8.03 -5.06
CA LEU A 191 -8.71 -9.31 -5.05
C LEU A 191 -9.90 -9.31 -6.02
N LEU A 192 -10.71 -8.24 -6.00
CA LEU A 192 -11.83 -8.08 -6.93
C LEU A 192 -11.35 -8.07 -8.37
N PHE A 193 -10.28 -7.34 -8.69
CA PHE A 193 -9.79 -7.24 -10.06
C PHE A 193 -9.22 -8.57 -10.58
N ASP A 194 -8.48 -9.29 -9.74
CA ASP A 194 -7.96 -10.62 -10.08
C ASP A 194 -9.10 -11.61 -10.34
N ILE A 195 -10.15 -11.62 -9.49
CA ILE A 195 -11.37 -12.41 -9.71
C ILE A 195 -12.02 -12.05 -11.05
N LEU A 196 -12.17 -10.76 -11.35
CA LEU A 196 -12.81 -10.32 -12.60
C LEU A 196 -11.99 -10.70 -13.84
N CYS A 197 -10.65 -10.62 -13.78
CA CYS A 197 -9.79 -11.02 -14.89
C CYS A 197 -9.82 -12.53 -15.15
N VAL A 198 -10.01 -13.35 -14.12
CA VAL A 198 -10.15 -14.81 -14.25
C VAL A 198 -11.52 -15.20 -14.81
N LEU A 199 -12.59 -14.46 -14.48
CA LEU A 199 -13.96 -14.81 -14.84
C LEU A 199 -14.45 -14.23 -16.17
N LEU A 200 -13.89 -13.11 -16.64
CA LEU A 200 -14.32 -12.37 -17.84
C LEU A 200 -13.21 -12.38 -18.89
#